data_AF-A0AAX1J7J8-F1
#
_entry.id   AF-A0AAX1J7J8-F1
#
_cell.length_a   1.000
_cell.length_b   1.000
_cell.length_c   1.000
_cell.angle_alpha   90.00
_cell.angle_beta   90.00
_cell.angle_gamma   90.00
#
_symmetry.space_group_name_H-M   'P 1'
#
loop_
_entity.id
_entity.type
_entity.pdbx_description
1 polymer ?
#
loop_
_entity_poly.entity_id
_entity_poly.type
_entity_poly.pdbx_seq_one_letter_code
_entity_poly.pdbx_strand_id
1 'polypeptide(L)'
;MSVEEPPSLGSLSDSTRQLQQWGREVPQDILKVNHGALNRWFLAAGQLVDAVNLQVAAASNLRINEGVVGSFQSARVTARNLNESADAIRQRLAEYAAFATALQEFSRAAYSAIQNADR
;
A
#
# COMPACT_ATOMS: atom_id res chain seq x y z
N MET A 1 0.55 22.05 -14.72
CA MET A 1 1.46 21.02 -14.19
C MET A 1 0.72 19.71 -14.32
N SER A 2 1.14 18.83 -15.24
CA SER A 2 0.57 17.48 -15.32
C SER A 2 1.01 16.75 -14.06
N VAL A 3 0.05 16.25 -13.29
CA VAL A 3 0.35 15.29 -12.23
C VAL A 3 0.79 14.04 -12.97
N GLU A 4 2.09 13.73 -12.92
CA GLU A 4 2.57 12.44 -13.42
C GLU A 4 1.74 11.33 -12.77
N GLU A 5 1.28 10.38 -13.57
CA GLU A 5 0.57 9.22 -13.04
C GLU A 5 1.43 8.59 -11.94
N PRO A 6 0.82 8.19 -10.80
CA PRO A 6 1.57 7.54 -9.74
C PRO A 6 2.31 6.33 -10.33
N PRO A 7 3.52 6.02 -9.82
CA PRO A 7 4.29 4.90 -10.34
C PRO A 7 3.47 3.62 -10.27
N SER A 8 3.60 2.75 -11.27
CA SER A 8 2.90 1.47 -11.23
C SER A 8 3.47 0.58 -10.11
N LEU A 9 2.69 -0.41 -9.65
CA LEU A 9 3.18 -1.45 -8.73
C LEU A 9 4.43 -2.15 -9.28
N GLY A 10 4.48 -2.39 -10.59
CA GLY A 10 5.64 -2.98 -11.27
C GLY A 10 6.87 -2.07 -11.16
N SER A 11 6.69 -0.78 -11.46
CA SER A 11 7.76 0.22 -11.36
C SER A 11 8.33 0.35 -9.95
N LEU A 12 7.47 0.33 -8.93
CA LEU A 12 7.91 0.30 -7.52
C LEU A 12 8.67 -0.98 -7.20
N SER A 13 8.18 -2.13 -7.64
CA SER A 13 8.81 -3.43 -7.40
C SER A 13 10.19 -3.54 -8.06
N ASP A 14 10.34 -3.01 -9.27
CA ASP A 14 11.60 -2.96 -10.01
C ASP A 14 12.61 -2.05 -9.30
N SER A 15 12.17 -0.87 -8.88
CA SER A 15 12.99 0.09 -8.13
C SER A 15 13.43 -0.50 -6.78
N THR A 16 12.54 -1.18 -6.07
CA THR A 16 12.85 -1.90 -4.81
C THR A 16 13.91 -2.96 -5.04
N ARG A 17 13.80 -3.77 -6.10
CA ARG A 17 14.81 -4.79 -6.43
C ARG A 17 16.16 -4.17 -6.75
N GLN A 18 16.19 -3.05 -7.48
CA GLN A 18 17.42 -2.32 -7.77
C GLN A 18 18.09 -1.82 -6.49
N LEU A 19 17.31 -1.23 -5.56
CA LEU A 19 17.82 -0.77 -4.26
C LEU A 19 18.38 -1.92 -3.42
N GLN A 20 17.71 -3.09 -3.44
CA GLN A 20 18.19 -4.28 -2.73
C GLN A 20 19.52 -4.80 -3.31
N GLN A 21 19.72 -4.69 -4.63
CA GLN A 21 20.98 -5.06 -5.28
C GLN A 21 22.14 -4.14 -4.89
N TRP A 22 21.87 -2.87 -4.60
CA TRP A 22 22.89 -1.91 -4.15
C TRP A 22 23.44 -2.19 -2.75
N GLY A 23 23.07 -3.30 -2.10
CA GLY A 23 23.38 -3.61 -0.70
C GLY A 23 24.83 -3.41 -0.22
N ARG A 24 25.85 -3.31 -1.10
CA ARG A 24 27.23 -2.90 -0.76
C ARG A 24 27.82 -1.79 -1.64
N GLU A 25 27.27 -1.53 -2.82
CA GLU A 25 27.79 -0.57 -3.79
C GLU A 25 26.69 0.44 -4.14
N VAL A 26 26.50 1.41 -3.26
CA VAL A 26 25.55 2.50 -3.45
C VAL A 26 26.21 3.61 -4.28
N PRO A 27 25.57 4.11 -5.35
CA PRO A 27 26.07 5.26 -6.11
C PRO A 27 26.34 6.48 -5.19
N GLN A 28 27.44 7.19 -5.41
CA GLN A 28 27.91 8.28 -4.51
C GLN A 28 26.89 9.41 -4.33
N ASP A 29 26.07 9.65 -5.33
CA ASP A 29 25.00 10.63 -5.38
C ASP A 29 23.81 10.26 -4.48
N ILE A 30 23.61 8.97 -4.19
CA ILE A 30 22.58 8.49 -3.26
C ILE A 30 23.05 8.58 -1.80
N LEU A 31 24.36 8.51 -1.54
CA LEU A 31 24.94 8.77 -0.21
C LEU A 31 24.77 10.23 0.25
N LYS A 32 24.42 11.14 -0.67
CA LYS A 32 24.12 12.53 -0.33
C LYS A 32 22.69 12.73 0.20
N VAL A 33 21.85 11.69 0.18
CA VAL A 33 20.48 11.78 0.67
C VAL A 33 20.46 11.89 2.20
N ASN A 34 19.70 12.85 2.73
CA ASN A 34 19.63 13.09 4.16
C ASN A 34 18.95 11.92 4.91
N HIS A 35 19.69 11.32 5.86
CA HIS A 35 19.24 10.14 6.63
C HIS A 35 18.01 10.43 7.50
N GLY A 36 17.93 11.64 8.08
CA GLY A 36 16.78 12.06 8.87
C GLY A 36 15.52 12.24 8.02
N ALA A 37 15.67 12.74 6.80
CA ALA A 37 14.57 12.83 5.83
C ALA A 37 14.07 11.43 5.42
N LEU A 38 14.99 10.50 5.14
CA LEU A 38 14.65 9.11 4.81
C LEU A 38 13.96 8.39 5.96
N ASN A 39 14.44 8.57 7.20
CA ASN A 39 13.79 7.97 8.36
C ASN A 39 12.36 8.49 8.55
N ARG A 40 12.14 9.80 8.41
CA ARG A 40 10.78 10.38 8.45
C ARG A 40 9.89 9.84 7.34
N TRP A 41 10.42 9.72 6.13
CA TRP A 41 9.70 9.14 5.01
C TRP A 41 9.31 7.68 5.25
N PHE A 42 10.24 6.86 5.73
CA PHE A 42 10.00 5.46 6.08
C PHE A 42 8.90 5.32 7.13
N LEU A 43 8.92 6.14 8.19
CA LEU A 43 7.89 6.13 9.23
C LEU A 43 6.51 6.55 8.68
N ALA A 44 6.46 7.60 7.86
CA ALA A 44 5.22 8.06 7.24
C ALA A 44 4.63 7.01 6.28
N ALA A 45 5.48 6.32 5.50
CA ALA A 45 5.05 5.23 4.64
C ALA A 45 4.44 4.07 5.45
N GLY A 46 5.06 3.71 6.59
CA GLY A 46 4.49 2.70 7.51
C GLY A 46 3.12 3.10 8.05
N GLN A 47 2.97 4.34 8.53
CA GLN A 47 1.68 4.86 9.01
C GLN A 47 0.59 4.85 7.93
N LEU A 48 0.94 5.13 6.68
CA LEU A 48 0.03 5.05 5.55
C LEU A 48 -0.44 3.61 5.31
N VAL A 49 0.48 2.64 5.34
CA VAL A 49 0.15 1.21 5.19
C VAL A 49 -0.82 0.76 6.27
N ASP A 50 -0.54 1.10 7.52
CA ASP A 50 -1.38 0.76 8.65
C ASP A 50 -2.79 1.34 8.50
N ALA A 51 -2.89 2.61 8.11
CA ALA A 51 -4.17 3.27 7.90
C ALA A 51 -4.99 2.62 6.77
N VAL A 52 -4.35 2.30 5.63
CA VAL A 52 -5.04 1.66 4.50
C VAL A 52 -5.47 0.23 4.86
N ASN A 53 -4.61 -0.55 5.52
CA ASN A 53 -4.94 -1.90 5.96
C ASN A 53 -6.11 -1.93 6.96
N LEU A 54 -6.16 -0.95 7.86
CA LEU A 54 -7.29 -0.79 8.78
C LEU A 54 -8.61 -0.52 8.02
N GLN A 55 -8.57 0.29 6.97
CA GLN A 55 -9.75 0.54 6.13
C GLN A 55 -10.17 -0.69 5.31
N VAL A 56 -9.21 -1.48 4.79
CA VAL A 56 -9.51 -2.76 4.12
C VAL A 56 -10.22 -3.72 5.07
N ALA A 57 -9.71 -3.86 6.30
CA ALA A 57 -10.33 -4.70 7.32
C ALA A 57 -11.73 -4.21 7.68
N ALA A 58 -11.90 -2.89 7.90
CA ALA A 58 -13.20 -2.30 8.18
C ALA A 58 -14.21 -2.53 7.04
N ALA A 59 -13.82 -2.29 5.79
CA ALA A 59 -14.68 -2.51 4.63
C ALA A 59 -15.07 -3.98 4.42
N SER A 60 -14.16 -4.90 4.75
CA SER A 60 -14.42 -6.35 4.71
C SER A 60 -15.45 -6.77 5.77
N ASN A 61 -15.37 -6.19 6.97
CA ASN A 61 -16.31 -6.44 8.08
C ASN A 61 -17.72 -5.90 7.83
N LEU A 62 -17.89 -4.95 6.91
CA LEU A 62 -19.20 -4.41 6.52
C LEU A 62 -19.98 -5.32 5.56
N ARG A 63 -19.45 -6.49 5.18
CA ARG A 63 -20.16 -7.41 4.28
C ARG A 63 -21.43 -7.93 4.96
N ILE A 64 -22.57 -7.74 4.31
CA ILE A 64 -23.86 -8.18 4.83
C ILE A 64 -23.98 -9.69 4.60
N ASN A 65 -24.24 -10.45 5.66
CA ASN A 65 -24.57 -11.87 5.52
C ASN A 65 -26.04 -12.02 5.10
N GLU A 66 -26.28 -12.38 3.83
CA GLU A 66 -27.64 -12.56 3.28
C GLU A 66 -28.47 -13.60 4.07
N GLY A 67 -27.82 -14.56 4.73
CA GLY A 67 -28.49 -15.59 5.53
C GLY A 67 -29.15 -15.09 6.81
N VAL A 68 -28.75 -13.90 7.31
CA VAL A 68 -29.37 -13.25 8.48
C VAL A 68 -30.26 -12.07 8.11
N VAL A 69 -30.27 -11.69 6.84
CA VAL A 69 -31.24 -10.71 6.32
C VAL A 69 -32.59 -11.39 6.29
N GLY A 70 -33.61 -10.72 6.86
CA GLY A 70 -34.93 -11.28 7.17
C GLY A 70 -35.61 -12.10 6.06
N SER A 71 -36.76 -12.69 6.37
CA SER A 71 -37.41 -13.70 5.53
C SER A 71 -37.88 -13.22 4.15
N PHE A 72 -37.97 -11.91 3.91
CA PHE A 72 -38.45 -11.35 2.65
C PHE A 72 -37.38 -11.36 1.55
N GLN A 73 -37.74 -11.90 0.38
CA GLN A 73 -36.85 -11.95 -0.79
C GLN A 73 -36.33 -10.57 -1.20
N SER A 74 -37.17 -9.53 -1.12
CA SER A 74 -36.77 -8.15 -1.42
C SER A 74 -35.61 -7.65 -0.55
N ALA A 75 -35.61 -7.96 0.76
CA ALA A 75 -34.55 -7.58 1.67
C ALA A 75 -33.22 -8.27 1.31
N ARG A 76 -33.26 -9.56 0.94
CA ARG A 76 -32.08 -10.31 0.48
C ARG A 76 -31.52 -9.74 -0.81
N VAL A 77 -32.37 -9.38 -1.78
CA VAL A 77 -31.95 -8.73 -3.03
C VAL A 77 -31.29 -7.37 -2.74
N THR A 78 -31.87 -6.53 -1.87
CA THR A 78 -31.24 -5.26 -1.47
C THR A 78 -29.88 -5.47 -0.82
N ALA A 79 -29.75 -6.43 0.10
CA ALA A 79 -28.48 -6.76 0.74
C ALA A 79 -27.42 -7.25 -0.26
N ARG A 80 -27.81 -8.06 -1.24
CA ARG A 80 -26.93 -8.49 -2.33
C ARG A 80 -26.43 -7.31 -3.16
N ASN A 81 -27.35 -6.46 -3.62
CA ASN A 81 -26.98 -5.29 -4.44
C ASN A 81 -26.03 -4.34 -3.69
N LEU A 82 -26.23 -4.18 -2.37
CA LEU A 82 -25.31 -3.42 -1.52
C LEU A 82 -23.94 -4.09 -1.43
N ASN A 83 -23.89 -5.42 -1.23
CA ASN A 83 -22.63 -6.15 -1.21
C ASN A 83 -21.88 -6.03 -2.54
N GLU A 84 -22.55 -6.24 -3.67
CA GLU A 84 -21.98 -6.14 -5.02
C GLU A 84 -21.43 -4.74 -5.29
N SER A 85 -22.20 -3.69 -4.94
CA SER A 85 -21.74 -2.30 -5.09
C SER A 85 -20.52 -2.01 -4.20
N ALA A 86 -20.50 -2.56 -2.98
CA ALA A 86 -19.39 -2.41 -2.06
C ALA A 86 -18.16 -3.27 -2.44
N ASP A 87 -18.32 -4.33 -3.22
CA ASP A 87 -17.20 -5.18 -3.65
C ASP A 87 -16.20 -4.41 -4.53
N ALA A 88 -16.67 -3.49 -5.38
CA ALA A 88 -15.79 -2.59 -6.12
C ALA A 88 -14.95 -1.69 -5.19
N ILE A 89 -15.53 -1.19 -4.10
CA ILE A 89 -14.83 -0.38 -3.10
C ILE A 89 -13.79 -1.23 -2.36
N ARG A 90 -14.17 -2.44 -1.93
CA ARG A 90 -13.25 -3.39 -1.26
C ARG A 90 -12.07 -3.74 -2.17
N GLN A 91 -12.33 -3.98 -3.45
CA GLN A 91 -11.28 -4.24 -4.44
C GLN A 91 -10.32 -3.06 -4.57
N ARG A 92 -10.84 -1.83 -4.69
CA ARG A 92 -10.00 -0.62 -4.75
C ARG A 92 -9.15 -0.42 -3.50
N LEU A 93 -9.73 -0.64 -2.32
CA LEU A 93 -8.98 -0.57 -1.06
C LEU A 93 -7.86 -1.63 -1.00
N ALA A 94 -8.12 -2.85 -1.50
CA ALA A 94 -7.10 -3.89 -1.59
C ALA A 94 -5.96 -3.52 -2.56
N GLU A 95 -6.28 -2.91 -3.71
CA GLU A 95 -5.29 -2.37 -4.65
C GLU A 95 -4.43 -1.28 -3.98
N TYR A 96 -5.05 -0.35 -3.24
CA TYR A 96 -4.32 0.68 -2.50
C TYR A 96 -3.46 0.11 -1.37
N ALA A 97 -3.91 -0.95 -0.70
CA ALA A 97 -3.12 -1.63 0.33
C ALA A 97 -1.87 -2.29 -0.26
N ALA A 98 -2.01 -2.95 -1.42
CA ALA A 98 -0.87 -3.50 -2.14
C ALA A 98 0.12 -2.41 -2.54
N PHE A 99 -0.39 -1.26 -3.01
CA PHE A 99 0.45 -0.11 -3.36
C PHE A 99 1.18 0.49 -2.16
N ALA A 100 0.48 0.71 -1.05
CA ALA A 100 1.07 1.22 0.17
C ALA A 100 2.16 0.28 0.70
N THR A 101 1.92 -1.04 0.66
CA THR A 101 2.89 -2.07 1.04
C THR A 101 4.14 -2.00 0.15
N ALA A 102 3.99 -1.94 -1.17
CA ALA A 102 5.11 -1.81 -2.10
C ALA A 102 5.93 -0.52 -1.85
N LEU A 103 5.26 0.59 -1.51
CA LEU A 103 5.93 1.84 -1.17
C LEU A 103 6.73 1.72 0.14
N GLN A 104 6.22 1.01 1.14
CA GLN A 104 6.93 0.76 2.38
C GLN A 104 8.17 -0.12 2.15
N GLU A 105 8.05 -1.17 1.33
CA GLU A 105 9.17 -2.03 0.95
C GLU A 105 10.26 -1.26 0.21
N PHE A 106 9.88 -0.42 -0.75
CA PHE A 106 10.79 0.50 -1.43
C PHE A 106 11.52 1.40 -0.42
N SER A 107 10.76 2.03 0.50
CA SER A 107 11.32 2.94 1.49
C SER A 107 12.28 2.24 2.44
N ARG A 108 11.96 1.00 2.83
CA ARG A 108 12.84 0.14 3.64
C ARG A 108 14.12 -0.20 2.89
N ALA A 109 14.01 -0.60 1.62
CA ALA A 109 15.17 -0.93 0.79
C ALA A 109 16.11 0.26 0.63
N ALA A 110 15.57 1.46 0.36
CA ALA A 110 16.36 2.69 0.27
C ALA A 110 17.07 3.01 1.59
N TYR A 111 16.36 2.92 2.72
CA TYR A 111 16.95 3.16 4.04
C TYR A 111 18.06 2.16 4.36
N SER A 112 17.84 0.86 4.11
CA SER A 112 18.84 -0.19 4.35
C SER A 112 20.07 -0.06 3.44
N ALA A 113 19.90 0.28 2.16
CA ALA A 113 21.02 0.48 1.24
C ALA A 113 21.95 1.58 1.74
N ILE A 114 21.38 2.71 2.16
CA ILE A 114 22.15 3.86 2.65
C ILE A 114 22.82 3.54 4.00
N GLN A 115 22.11 2.89 4.94
CA GLN A 115 22.73 2.45 6.20
C GLN A 115 23.93 1.51 6.01
N ASN A 116 23.88 0.62 5.01
CA ASN A 116 24.95 -0.32 4.76
C ASN A 116 26.18 0.34 4.13
N ALA A 117 26.01 1.43 3.38
CA ALA A 117 27.11 2.14 2.76
C ALA A 117 27.88 3.06 3.72
N ASP A 118 27.29 3.41 4.87
CA ASP A 118 27.98 4.11 5.97
C ASP A 118 28.93 3.22 6.78
N ARG A 119 28.87 1.89 6.61
CA ARG A 119 29.67 0.90 7.36
C ARG A 119 30.93 0.50 6.63
#